data_AF-A0A7W1JZP0-F1
#
_entry.id   AF-A0A7W1JZP0-F1
#
_cell.length_a   1.000
_cell.length_b   1.000
_cell.length_c   1.000
_cell.angle_alpha   90.00
_cell.angle_beta   90.00
_cell.angle_gamma   90.00
#
_symmetry.space_group_name_H-M   'P 1'
#
loop_
_entity.id
_entity.type
_entity.pdbx_description
1 polymer ?
#
loop_
_entity_poly.entity_id
_entity_poly.type
_entity_poly.pdbx_seq_one_letter_code
_entity_poly.pdbx_strand_id
1 'polypeptide(L)'
;MGDVAKTFNSLAERREGLTDELARVSKVIGREGRMTERAKLKNARGSWADSMASVNSMIDDLVRPTIEVSRVLDAVAEGDLSQNMSLKIEGQPVRGEFLRIGTTVNTMLDS
;
A
#
# COMPACT_ATOMS: atom_id res chain seq x y z
N MET A 1 8.68 39.50 16.36
CA MET A 1 9.14 38.97 15.05
C MET A 1 9.72 37.56 15.13
N GLY A 2 10.16 37.05 16.28
CA GLY A 2 10.71 35.69 16.41
C GLY A 2 9.70 34.54 16.28
N ASP A 3 8.44 34.71 16.72
CA ASP A 3 7.49 33.59 16.80
C ASP A 3 6.89 33.17 15.46
N VAL A 4 6.67 34.14 14.57
CA VAL A 4 6.22 33.85 13.19
C VAL A 4 7.31 33.12 12.42
N ALA A 5 8.56 33.57 12.53
CA ALA A 5 9.69 32.90 11.89
C ALA A 5 9.89 31.47 12.41
N LYS A 6 9.79 31.24 13.73
CA LYS A 6 9.83 29.90 14.32
C LYS A 6 8.70 29.00 13.83
N THR A 7 7.47 29.53 13.78
CA THR A 7 6.31 28.78 13.31
C THR A 7 6.45 28.41 11.83
N PHE A 8 6.88 29.37 11.00
CA PHE A 8 7.14 29.15 9.59
C PHE A 8 8.24 28.10 9.36
N ASN A 9 9.37 28.21 10.08
CA ASN A 9 10.45 27.23 9.98
C ASN A 9 9.97 25.83 10.37
N SER A 10 9.17 25.70 11.44
CA SER A 10 8.61 24.40 11.83
C SER A 10 7.65 23.80 10.78
N LEU A 11 6.97 24.64 10.00
CA LEU A 11 6.14 24.19 8.89
C LEU A 11 6.99 23.74 7.70
N ALA A 12 8.04 24.50 7.38
CA ALA A 12 8.98 24.15 6.32
C ALA A 12 9.69 22.83 6.59
N GLU A 13 10.19 22.63 7.81
CA GLU A 13 10.81 21.37 8.26
C GLU A 13 9.86 20.17 8.14
N ARG A 14 8.57 20.35 8.48
CA ARG A 14 7.57 19.28 8.33
C ARG A 14 7.29 18.95 6.87
N ARG A 15 7.25 19.95 6.00
CA ARG A 15 7.05 19.75 4.56
C ARG A 15 8.23 19.00 3.95
N GLU A 16 9.45 19.37 4.31
CA GLU A 16 10.67 18.68 3.87
C GLU A 16 10.66 17.23 4.38
N GLY A 17 10.39 17.02 5.67
CA GLY A 17 10.27 15.67 6.23
C GLY A 17 9.19 14.81 5.60
N LEU A 18 8.03 15.39 5.21
CA LEU A 18 7.01 14.66 4.45
C LEU A 18 7.56 14.22 3.08
N THR A 19 8.22 15.14 2.38
CA THR A 19 8.73 14.89 1.02
C THR A 19 9.77 13.78 1.03
N ASP A 20 10.69 13.83 1.99
CA ASP A 20 11.72 12.79 2.19
C ASP A 20 11.09 11.44 2.53
N GLU A 21 10.08 11.43 3.39
CA GLU A 21 9.41 10.19 3.78
C GLU A 21 8.65 9.56 2.61
N LEU A 22 7.95 10.36 1.79
CA LEU A 22 7.28 9.86 0.59
C LEU A 22 8.30 9.31 -0.42
N ALA A 23 9.44 9.99 -0.60
CA ALA A 23 10.51 9.50 -1.45
C ALA A 23 11.09 8.17 -0.93
N ARG A 24 11.29 8.06 0.39
CA ARG A 24 11.74 6.82 1.04
C ARG A 24 10.75 5.69 0.79
N VAL A 25 9.47 5.90 1.12
CA VAL A 25 8.42 4.87 0.99
C VAL A 25 8.26 4.43 -0.46
N SER A 26 8.28 5.37 -1.41
CA SER A 26 8.22 5.07 -2.84
C SER A 26 9.40 4.17 -3.28
N LYS A 27 10.62 4.46 -2.82
CA LYS A 27 11.79 3.62 -3.11
C LYS A 27 11.66 2.24 -2.47
N VAL A 28 11.34 2.19 -1.18
CA VAL A 28 11.34 0.97 -0.38
C VAL A 28 10.24 -0.02 -0.82
N ILE A 29 9.03 0.48 -1.05
CA ILE A 29 7.91 -0.37 -1.48
C ILE A 29 7.99 -0.60 -2.99
N GLY A 30 8.12 0.48 -3.77
CA GLY A 30 8.00 0.41 -5.22
C GLY A 30 9.22 -0.17 -5.95
N ARG A 31 10.42 -0.06 -5.38
CA ARG A 31 11.65 -0.58 -6.02
C ARG A 31 12.25 -1.76 -5.28
N GLU A 32 12.20 -1.74 -3.95
CA GLU A 32 12.82 -2.80 -3.12
C GLU A 32 11.80 -3.87 -2.70
N GLY A 33 10.52 -3.71 -3.05
CA GLY A 33 9.47 -4.72 -2.82
C GLY A 33 9.09 -4.94 -1.35
N ARG A 34 9.55 -4.09 -0.43
CA ARG A 34 9.27 -4.25 1.01
C ARG A 34 7.89 -3.71 1.37
N MET A 35 6.86 -4.46 1.02
CA MET A 35 5.44 -4.11 1.16
C MET A 35 4.94 -3.91 2.60
N THR A 36 5.69 -4.38 3.60
CA THR A 36 5.34 -4.21 5.02
C THR A 36 5.75 -2.84 5.58
N GLU A 37 6.57 -2.09 4.85
CA GLU A 37 7.05 -0.77 5.26
C GLU A 37 5.95 0.28 5.19
N ARG A 38 5.98 1.21 6.16
CA ARG A 38 4.91 2.21 6.34
C ARG A 38 5.49 3.61 6.37
N ALA A 39 4.71 4.55 5.84
CA ALA A 39 4.97 5.97 5.92
C ALA A 39 4.79 6.46 7.37
N LYS A 40 5.79 7.18 7.88
CA LYS A 40 5.78 7.78 9.22
C LYS A 40 6.49 9.12 9.22
N LEU A 41 5.86 10.12 9.83
CA LEU A 41 6.45 11.44 10.02
C LEU A 41 6.49 11.78 11.51
N LYS A 42 7.67 12.18 12.00
CA LYS A 42 7.86 12.52 13.42
C LYS A 42 6.96 13.70 13.80
N ASN A 43 6.24 13.56 14.92
CA ASN A 43 5.30 14.57 15.43
C ASN A 43 4.18 14.96 14.42
N ALA A 44 3.80 14.07 13.51
CA ALA A 44 2.66 14.29 12.62
C ALA A 44 1.37 14.50 13.42
N ARG A 45 0.66 15.59 13.12
CA ARG A 45 -0.64 15.94 13.71
C ARG A 45 -1.52 16.57 12.64
N GLY A 46 -2.84 16.48 12.82
CA GLY A 46 -3.82 17.00 11.86
C GLY A 46 -3.60 16.44 10.46
N SER A 47 -3.66 17.30 9.45
CA SER A 47 -3.56 16.91 8.04
C SER A 47 -2.29 16.13 7.67
N TRP A 48 -1.18 16.30 8.40
CA TRP A 48 0.03 15.52 8.17
C TRP A 48 -0.13 14.07 8.62
N ALA A 49 -0.81 13.84 9.74
CA ALA A 49 -1.14 12.49 10.21
C ALA A 49 -2.13 11.82 9.26
N ASP A 50 -3.15 12.56 8.80
CA ASP A 50 -4.14 12.08 7.84
C ASP A 50 -3.48 11.70 6.49
N SER A 51 -2.46 12.46 6.08
CA SER A 51 -1.67 12.14 4.87
C SER A 51 -0.89 10.84 5.03
N MET A 52 -0.26 10.60 6.19
CA MET A 52 0.41 9.32 6.47
C MET A 52 -0.56 8.16 6.54
N ALA A 53 -1.73 8.35 7.16
CA ALA A 53 -2.77 7.34 7.21
C ALA A 53 -3.28 6.99 5.80
N SER A 54 -3.54 7.99 4.97
CA SER A 54 -3.99 7.81 3.58
C SER A 54 -2.98 7.03 2.73
N VAL A 55 -1.69 7.37 2.85
CA VAL A 55 -0.61 6.63 2.14
C VAL A 55 -0.53 5.19 2.62
N ASN A 56 -0.60 4.95 3.93
CA ASN A 56 -0.56 3.60 4.49
C ASN A 56 -1.77 2.76 4.09
N SER A 57 -2.97 3.35 4.03
CA SER A 57 -4.17 2.69 3.52
C SER A 57 -4.00 2.30 2.05
N MET A 58 -3.47 3.20 1.22
CA MET A 58 -3.20 2.88 -0.19
C MET A 58 -2.19 1.74 -0.33
N ILE A 59 -1.16 1.71 0.52
CA ILE A 59 -0.23 0.57 0.56
C ILE A 59 -0.99 -0.72 0.91
N ASP A 60 -1.83 -0.72 1.95
CA ASP A 60 -2.63 -1.91 2.31
C ASP A 60 -3.53 -2.39 1.17
N ASP A 61 -4.22 -1.46 0.51
CA ASP A 61 -5.15 -1.76 -0.57
C ASP A 61 -4.45 -2.35 -1.80
N LEU A 62 -3.18 -2.02 -2.02
CA LEU A 62 -2.37 -2.59 -3.10
C LEU A 62 -1.68 -3.90 -2.70
N VAL A 63 -1.22 -4.01 -1.46
CA VAL A 63 -0.44 -5.16 -0.98
C VAL A 63 -1.30 -6.39 -0.79
N ARG A 64 -2.53 -6.24 -0.27
CA ARG A 64 -3.42 -7.38 0.00
C ARG A 64 -3.69 -8.23 -1.26
N PRO A 65 -4.11 -7.66 -2.41
CA PRO A 65 -4.33 -8.46 -3.61
C PRO A 65 -3.05 -9.09 -4.16
N THR A 66 -1.91 -8.40 -4.04
CA THR A 66 -0.62 -8.96 -4.49
C THR A 66 -0.21 -10.19 -3.67
N ILE A 67 -0.37 -10.15 -2.35
CA ILE A 67 -0.12 -11.31 -1.48
C ILE A 67 -1.07 -12.46 -1.83
N GLU A 68 -2.34 -12.19 -2.08
CA GLU A 68 -3.30 -13.23 -2.48
C GLU A 68 -2.93 -13.89 -3.81
N VAL A 69 -2.45 -13.13 -4.80
CA VAL A 69 -1.96 -13.69 -6.05
C VAL A 69 -0.74 -14.59 -5.79
N SER A 70 0.24 -14.13 -5.01
CA SER A 70 1.41 -14.95 -4.66
C SER A 70 1.01 -16.25 -3.98
N ARG A 71 0.07 -16.21 -3.02
CA ARG A 71 -0.45 -17.40 -2.33
C ARG A 71 -1.02 -18.43 -3.31
N VAL A 72 -1.82 -17.97 -4.28
CA VAL A 72 -2.40 -18.87 -5.29
C VAL A 72 -1.33 -19.43 -6.21
N LEU A 73 -0.35 -18.61 -6.64
CA LEU A 73 0.75 -19.07 -7.48
C LEU A 73 1.63 -20.12 -6.79
N ASP A 74 1.89 -19.94 -5.48
CA ASP A 74 2.64 -20.91 -4.68
C ASP A 74 1.87 -22.26 -4.61
N ALA A 75 0.55 -22.22 -4.36
CA ALA A 75 -0.29 -23.41 -4.37
C ALA A 75 -0.28 -24.14 -5.73
N VAL A 76 -0.35 -23.38 -6.83
CA VAL A 76 -0.26 -23.93 -8.18
C VAL A 76 1.11 -24.58 -8.42
N ALA A 77 2.20 -23.96 -7.96
CA ALA A 77 3.54 -24.52 -8.07
C ALA A 77 3.70 -25.84 -7.29
N GLU A 78 2.93 -26.01 -6.21
CA GLU A 78 2.82 -27.25 -5.42
C GLU A 78 1.83 -28.26 -6.02
N GLY A 79 1.12 -27.89 -7.10
CA GLY A 79 0.14 -28.74 -7.79
C GLY A 79 -1.28 -28.67 -7.23
N ASP A 80 -1.57 -27.76 -6.29
CA ASP A 80 -2.91 -27.52 -5.76
C ASP A 80 -3.64 -26.43 -6.57
N LEU A 81 -4.39 -26.86 -7.59
CA LEU A 81 -5.22 -25.99 -8.42
C LEU A 81 -6.57 -25.62 -7.75
N SER A 82 -6.88 -26.16 -6.57
CA SER A 82 -8.15 -25.86 -5.90
C SER A 82 -8.18 -24.49 -5.23
N GLN A 83 -7.02 -23.85 -5.06
CA GLN A 83 -6.86 -22.57 -4.38
C GLN A 83 -7.25 -21.39 -5.26
N ASN A 84 -8.51 -20.98 -5.21
CA ASN A 84 -9.00 -19.81 -5.95
C ASN A 84 -8.65 -18.47 -5.25
N MET A 85 -8.55 -17.41 -6.05
CA MET A 85 -8.46 -16.04 -5.56
C MET A 85 -9.84 -15.55 -5.11
N SER A 86 -9.91 -14.93 -3.92
CA SER A 86 -11.13 -14.30 -3.44
C SER A 86 -11.47 -13.05 -4.25
N LEU A 87 -12.67 -13.03 -4.86
CA LEU A 87 -13.21 -11.84 -5.54
C LEU A 87 -13.97 -10.91 -4.58
N LYS A 88 -13.81 -11.10 -3.28
CA LYS A 88 -14.36 -10.22 -2.24
C LYS A 88 -13.28 -9.87 -1.21
N ILE A 89 -13.21 -8.60 -0.85
CA ILE A 89 -12.34 -8.09 0.23
C ILE A 89 -13.26 -7.40 1.24
N GLU A 90 -13.19 -7.82 2.51
CA GLU A 90 -14.01 -7.27 3.60
C GLU A 90 -15.53 -7.26 3.27
N GLY A 91 -15.99 -8.32 2.62
CA GLY A 91 -17.40 -8.48 2.23
C GLY A 91 -17.82 -7.68 0.99
N GLN A 92 -16.94 -6.83 0.45
CA GLN A 92 -17.20 -6.05 -0.76
C GLN A 92 -16.62 -6.73 -2.00
N PRO A 93 -17.32 -6.71 -3.15
CA PRO A 93 -16.76 -7.19 -4.41
C PRO A 93 -15.51 -6.40 -4.80
N VAL A 94 -14.47 -7.12 -5.20
CA VAL A 94 -13.28 -6.54 -5.82
C VAL A 94 -13.67 -5.90 -7.15
N ARG A 95 -13.03 -4.78 -7.51
CA ARG A 95 -13.33 -4.01 -8.72
C ARG A 95 -12.06 -3.65 -9.48
N GLY A 96 -12.25 -3.15 -10.71
CA GLY A 96 -11.15 -2.60 -11.51
C GLY A 96 -10.08 -3.63 -11.85
N GLU A 97 -8.81 -3.24 -11.71
CA GLU A 97 -7.67 -4.09 -12.06
C GLU A 97 -7.60 -5.37 -11.22
N PHE A 98 -7.89 -5.28 -9.92
CA PHE A 98 -7.87 -6.46 -9.05
C PHE A 98 -8.92 -7.50 -9.43
N LEU A 99 -10.09 -7.08 -9.93
CA LEU A 99 -11.11 -8.00 -10.43
C LEU A 99 -10.64 -8.71 -11.71
N ARG A 100 -9.97 -7.97 -12.61
CA ARG A 100 -9.39 -8.54 -13.83
C ARG A 100 -8.35 -9.60 -13.47
N ILE A 101 -7.39 -9.26 -12.61
CA ILE A 101 -6.34 -10.18 -12.16
C ILE A 101 -6.95 -11.43 -11.54
N GLY A 102 -7.88 -11.29 -10.58
CA GLY A 102 -8.49 -12.45 -9.93
C GLY A 102 -9.31 -13.33 -10.87
N THR A 103 -10.01 -12.73 -11.83
CA THR A 103 -10.75 -13.49 -12.84
C THR A 103 -9.79 -14.26 -13.75
N THR A 104 -8.70 -13.64 -14.20
CA THR A 104 -7.67 -14.29 -15.02
C THR A 104 -7.00 -15.44 -14.28
N VAL A 105 -6.63 -15.24 -13.01
CA VAL A 105 -6.04 -16.29 -12.17
C VAL A 105 -7.02 -17.46 -12.00
N ASN A 106 -8.27 -17.20 -11.64
CA ASN A 106 -9.25 -18.28 -11.45
C ASN A 106 -9.55 -19.03 -12.77
N THR A 107 -9.63 -18.33 -13.90
CA THR A 107 -9.82 -18.96 -15.21
C THR A 107 -8.66 -19.91 -15.56
N MET A 108 -7.43 -19.56 -15.19
CA MET A 108 -6.25 -20.43 -15.37
C MET A 108 -6.36 -21.70 -14.52
N LEU A 109 -6.94 -21.63 -13.32
CA LEU A 109 -7.12 -22.79 -12.42
C LEU A 109 -8.23 -23.73 -12.89
N ASP A 110 -9.27 -23.18 -13.54
CA ASP A 110 -10.44 -23.92 -14.01
C ASP A 110 -10.21 -24.66 -15.34
N SER A 111 -9.04 -24.48 -15.99
CA SER A 111 -8.68 -25.05 -17.30
C SER A 111 -8.00 -26.41 -17.18
#